data_AF-A0A1E4GNW9-F1
#
_entry.id   AF-A0A1E4GNW9-F1
#
_cell.length_a   1.000
_cell.length_b   1.000
_cell.length_c   1.000
_cell.angle_alpha   90.00
_cell.angle_beta   90.00
_cell.angle_gamma   90.00
#
_symmetry.space_group_name_H-M   'P 1'
#
loop_
_entity.id
_entity.type
_entity.pdbx_description
1 polymer ?
#
loop_
_entity_poly.entity_id
_entity_poly.type
_entity_poly.pdbx_seq_one_letter_code
_entity_poly.pdbx_strand_id
1 'polypeptide(L)'
;MRALARGEFDKYARAWQSAARSAISGTSYSYPTAGAADLVGALCRRLIAAGGAIRMRAKVEALHIEADAVRVETDSGALRTSRALVASRAFAPVSIGGVNQPLTIERGICRNLVMRLRGGGQRRFSYVEVLGHPRLKRLRDLSPLVTPAVDPQERILCVQHRSTMSDDAIADACTLVADLTQTRLMESLPEVVDAVRTDVTLETLTNATLKRLERASMGRVEGLPTTDIAEGFIDRRDRLAAA
;
A
#
# COMPACT_ATOMS: atom_id res chain seq x y z
N MET A 1 25.16 11.82 9.43
CA MET A 1 26.23 10.92 8.92
C MET A 1 25.86 9.43 8.89
N ARG A 2 25.26 8.83 9.94
CA ARG A 2 24.95 7.37 9.93
C ARG A 2 23.85 6.92 8.93
N ALA A 3 22.96 7.79 8.46
CA ALA A 3 21.91 7.43 7.47
C ALA A 3 22.43 7.38 6.02
N LEU A 4 23.39 8.25 5.68
CA LEU A 4 24.09 8.29 4.38
C LEU A 4 24.93 7.02 4.16
N ALA A 5 25.64 6.57 5.19
CA ALA A 5 26.40 5.32 5.17
C ALA A 5 25.54 4.04 5.05
N ARG A 6 24.21 4.13 5.16
CA ARG A 6 23.29 2.98 5.20
C ARG A 6 22.25 2.94 4.07
N GLY A 7 22.34 3.85 3.09
CA GLY A 7 21.39 3.93 1.98
C GLY A 7 19.95 4.30 2.41
N GLU A 8 19.78 4.87 3.61
CA GLU A 8 18.46 5.14 4.22
C GLU A 8 17.95 6.57 3.94
N PHE A 9 18.73 7.39 3.22
CA PHE A 9 18.38 8.79 2.96
C PHE A 9 17.01 8.94 2.30
N ASP A 10 16.70 8.09 1.33
CA ASP A 10 15.41 8.07 0.63
C ASP A 10 14.23 7.84 1.59
N LYS A 11 14.39 7.02 2.65
CA LYS A 11 13.34 6.73 3.64
C LYS A 11 13.09 7.91 4.58
N TYR A 12 14.15 8.49 5.13
CA TYR A 12 14.02 9.65 6.02
C TYR A 12 13.52 10.88 5.24
N ALA A 13 14.00 11.09 4.01
CA ALA A 13 13.50 12.16 3.15
C ALA A 13 11.99 12.01 2.89
N ARG A 14 11.48 10.79 2.68
CA ARG A 14 10.03 10.52 2.57
C ARG A 14 9.30 10.84 3.86
N ALA A 15 9.79 10.35 5.00
CA ALA A 15 9.19 10.62 6.31
C ALA A 15 9.07 12.13 6.57
N TRP A 16 10.12 12.89 6.26
CA TRP A 16 10.15 14.35 6.37
C TRP A 16 9.21 15.04 5.38
N GLN A 17 9.18 14.63 4.11
CA GLN A 17 8.25 15.21 3.13
C GLN A 17 6.79 14.96 3.51
N SER A 18 6.47 13.76 3.96
CA SER A 18 5.15 13.37 4.45
C SER A 18 4.76 14.13 5.73
N ALA A 19 5.69 14.25 6.69
CA ALA A 19 5.47 15.04 7.91
C ALA A 19 5.31 16.54 7.61
N ALA A 20 6.13 17.09 6.71
CA ALA A 20 6.04 18.48 6.28
C ALA A 20 4.71 18.76 5.57
N ARG A 21 4.25 17.88 4.67
CA ARG A 21 2.93 18.00 4.03
C ARG A 21 1.80 18.00 5.05
N SER A 22 1.89 17.13 6.07
CA SER A 22 0.91 17.04 7.15
C SER A 22 0.93 18.27 8.07
N ALA A 23 2.10 18.84 8.31
CA ALA A 23 2.25 20.06 9.11
C ALA A 23 1.76 21.31 8.35
N ILE A 24 2.05 21.40 7.05
CA ILE A 24 1.62 22.51 6.18
C ILE A 24 0.10 22.50 5.97
N SER A 25 -0.52 21.31 5.89
CA SER A 25 -1.96 21.24 5.65
C SER A 25 -2.79 21.69 6.86
N GLY A 26 -2.24 21.75 8.08
CA GLY A 26 -2.97 22.14 9.30
C GLY A 26 -4.21 21.29 9.58
N THR A 27 -4.36 20.18 8.86
CA THR A 27 -5.62 19.44 8.78
C THR A 27 -5.72 18.48 9.94
N SER A 28 -6.82 18.57 10.69
CA SER A 28 -7.35 17.42 11.40
C SER A 28 -7.48 16.25 10.41
N TYR A 29 -6.86 15.12 10.71
CA TYR A 29 -6.98 13.91 9.90
C TYR A 29 -8.46 13.54 9.81
N SER A 30 -9.05 13.77 8.65
CA SER A 30 -10.47 13.56 8.39
C SER A 30 -10.65 12.29 7.59
N TYR A 31 -11.52 11.40 8.06
CA TYR A 31 -11.88 10.18 7.34
C TYR A 31 -13.25 10.38 6.69
N PRO A 32 -13.44 10.03 5.40
CA PRO A 32 -14.75 10.15 4.76
C PRO A 32 -15.77 9.28 5.52
N THR A 33 -16.91 9.86 5.87
CA THR A 33 -17.98 9.16 6.63
C THR A 33 -18.45 7.89 5.94
N ALA A 34 -18.47 7.90 4.61
CA ALA A 34 -18.87 6.75 3.79
C ALA A 34 -17.71 5.74 3.55
N GLY A 35 -16.49 6.09 3.97
CA GLY A 35 -15.29 5.27 3.78
C GLY A 35 -14.46 5.63 2.56
N ALA A 36 -13.19 5.24 2.57
CA ALA A 36 -12.26 5.58 1.48
C ALA A 36 -12.63 4.94 0.13
N ALA A 37 -13.35 3.81 0.14
CA ALA A 37 -13.80 3.13 -1.07
C ALA A 37 -14.80 3.98 -1.84
N ASP A 38 -15.68 4.70 -1.16
CA ASP A 38 -16.66 5.58 -1.81
C ASP A 38 -16.01 6.80 -2.44
N LEU A 39 -14.98 7.36 -1.78
CA LEU A 39 -14.15 8.42 -2.37
C LEU A 39 -13.47 7.92 -3.65
N VAL A 40 -12.83 6.75 -3.60
CA VAL A 40 -12.20 6.15 -4.78
C VAL A 40 -13.24 5.88 -5.87
N GLY A 41 -14.41 5.33 -5.52
CA GLY A 41 -15.50 5.08 -6.46
C GLY A 41 -16.01 6.36 -7.13
N ALA A 42 -16.14 7.46 -6.38
CA ALA A 42 -16.51 8.76 -6.93
C ALA A 42 -15.45 9.31 -7.90
N LEU A 43 -14.17 9.19 -7.56
CA LEU A 43 -13.05 9.56 -8.45
C LEU A 43 -13.05 8.71 -9.72
N CYS A 44 -13.25 7.40 -9.60
CA CYS A 44 -13.34 6.48 -10.73
C CYS A 44 -14.49 6.85 -11.67
N ARG A 45 -15.69 7.14 -11.14
CA ARG A 45 -16.84 7.59 -11.94
C ARG A 45 -16.54 8.89 -12.68
N ARG A 46 -15.89 9.86 -12.02
CA ARG A 46 -15.49 11.12 -12.66
C ARG A 46 -14.46 10.90 -13.77
N LEU A 47 -13.49 10.01 -13.56
CA LEU A 47 -12.49 9.66 -14.56
C LEU A 47 -13.15 9.02 -15.80
N ILE A 48 -14.06 8.08 -15.59
CA ILE A 48 -14.80 7.42 -16.68
C ILE A 48 -15.69 8.42 -17.43
N ALA A 49 -16.40 9.29 -16.70
CA ALA A 49 -17.22 10.35 -17.31
C ALA A 49 -16.39 11.34 -18.15
N ALA A 50 -15.10 11.51 -17.84
CA ALA A 50 -14.16 12.29 -18.62
C ALA A 50 -13.53 11.52 -19.80
N GLY A 51 -14.01 10.31 -20.10
CA GLY A 51 -13.48 9.45 -21.18
C GLY A 51 -12.29 8.58 -20.78
N GLY A 52 -11.92 8.54 -19.49
CA GLY A 52 -10.89 7.65 -18.99
C GLY A 52 -11.34 6.19 -18.91
N ALA A 53 -10.37 5.27 -18.89
CA ALA A 53 -10.61 3.84 -18.71
C ALA A 53 -9.89 3.32 -17.47
N ILE A 54 -10.53 2.40 -16.75
CA ILE A 54 -9.96 1.75 -15.57
C ILE A 54 -9.90 0.25 -15.84
N ARG A 55 -8.69 -0.32 -15.77
CA ARG A 55 -8.46 -1.75 -15.86
C ARG A 55 -8.09 -2.30 -14.49
N MET A 56 -8.99 -3.07 -13.91
CA MET A 56 -8.74 -3.82 -12.67
C MET A 56 -8.18 -5.19 -13.02
N ARG A 57 -7.41 -5.81 -12.10
CA ARG A 57 -6.76 -7.12 -12.33
C ARG A 57 -5.87 -7.13 -13.58
N ALA A 58 -5.19 -6.01 -13.81
CA ALA A 58 -4.22 -5.85 -14.88
C ALA A 58 -2.85 -5.60 -14.23
N LYS A 59 -2.21 -6.67 -13.75
CA LYS A 59 -0.90 -6.54 -13.10
C LYS A 59 0.11 -6.08 -14.13
N VAL A 60 0.82 -4.99 -13.87
CA VAL A 60 1.94 -4.55 -14.72
C VAL A 60 3.10 -5.52 -14.52
N GLU A 61 3.51 -6.18 -15.60
CA GLU A 61 4.58 -7.18 -15.62
C GLU A 61 5.88 -6.60 -16.14
N ALA A 62 5.84 -5.63 -17.05
CA ALA A 62 7.02 -4.92 -17.54
C ALA A 62 6.67 -3.55 -18.12
N LEU A 63 7.66 -2.66 -18.15
CA LEU A 63 7.62 -1.41 -18.89
C LEU A 63 8.71 -1.41 -19.97
N HIS A 64 8.32 -1.14 -21.22
CA HIS A 64 9.25 -0.93 -22.32
C HIS A 64 9.12 0.52 -22.80
N ILE A 65 10.21 1.25 -22.70
CA ILE A 65 10.29 2.65 -23.12
C ILE A 65 10.96 2.66 -24.49
N GLU A 66 10.15 2.95 -25.51
CA GLU A 66 10.55 3.05 -26.91
C GLU A 66 10.84 4.52 -27.28
N ALA A 67 11.16 4.77 -28.55
CA ALA A 67 11.50 6.13 -29.02
C ALA A 67 10.32 7.10 -28.95
N ASP A 68 9.11 6.63 -29.23
CA ASP A 68 7.87 7.41 -29.35
C ASP A 68 6.79 7.04 -28.33
N ALA A 69 6.98 5.96 -27.57
CA ALA A 69 5.96 5.43 -26.67
C ALA A 69 6.53 4.71 -25.44
N VAL A 70 5.64 4.47 -24.49
CA VAL A 70 5.80 3.51 -23.41
C VAL A 70 4.82 2.38 -23.66
N ARG A 71 5.33 1.15 -23.77
CA ARG A 71 4.54 -0.07 -23.78
C ARG A 71 4.50 -0.63 -22.35
N VAL A 72 3.30 -0.71 -21.79
CA VAL A 72 3.03 -1.30 -20.48
C VAL A 72 2.53 -2.72 -20.72
N GLU A 73 3.35 -3.72 -20.41
CA GLU A 73 2.93 -5.11 -20.45
C GLU A 73 2.16 -5.45 -19.18
N THR A 74 1.01 -6.10 -19.37
CA THR A 74 0.20 -6.62 -18.27
C THR A 74 -0.15 -8.08 -18.54
N ASP A 75 -0.53 -8.79 -17.48
CA ASP A 75 -1.06 -10.15 -17.51
C ASP A 75 -2.28 -10.35 -18.45
N SER A 76 -2.97 -9.27 -18.80
CA SER A 76 -4.14 -9.24 -19.68
C SER A 76 -3.87 -8.58 -21.04
N GLY A 77 -2.61 -8.30 -21.36
CA GLY A 77 -2.17 -7.73 -22.63
C GLY A 77 -1.40 -6.42 -22.50
N ALA A 78 -0.89 -5.91 -23.63
CA ALA A 78 -0.08 -4.70 -23.65
C ALA A 78 -0.92 -3.43 -23.88
N LEU A 79 -0.50 -2.34 -23.24
CA LEU A 79 -1.00 -0.99 -23.48
C LEU A 79 0.12 -0.14 -24.07
N ARG A 80 -0.20 0.77 -25.00
CA ARG A 80 0.74 1.75 -25.55
C ARG A 80 0.27 3.16 -25.18
N THR A 81 1.18 3.98 -24.68
CA THR A 81 0.91 5.38 -24.30
C THR A 81 2.12 6.25 -24.62
N SER A 82 1.96 7.56 -24.78
CA SER A 82 3.09 8.49 -24.92
C SER A 82 3.80 8.75 -23.58
N ARG A 83 3.07 8.63 -22.46
CA ARG A 83 3.58 8.82 -21.10
C ARG A 83 2.92 7.86 -20.11
N ALA A 84 3.69 7.44 -19.12
CA ALA A 84 3.22 6.63 -17.99
C ALA A 84 3.51 7.33 -16.66
N LEU A 85 2.45 7.53 -15.87
CA LEU A 85 2.56 8.04 -14.51
C LEU A 85 2.54 6.87 -13.53
N VAL A 86 3.59 6.75 -12.73
CA VAL A 86 3.79 5.65 -11.79
C VAL A 86 3.40 6.13 -10.40
N ALA A 87 2.18 5.79 -9.99
CA ALA A 87 1.63 6.12 -8.67
C ALA A 87 1.95 5.07 -7.59
N SER A 88 2.46 3.90 -7.99
CA SER A 88 2.86 2.81 -7.09
C SER A 88 4.32 2.47 -7.32
N ARG A 89 5.07 2.26 -6.24
CA ARG A 89 6.48 1.84 -6.32
C ARG A 89 6.63 0.33 -6.49
N ALA A 90 5.55 -0.43 -6.64
CA ALA A 90 5.61 -1.87 -6.84
C ALA A 90 6.56 -2.22 -8.00
N PHE A 91 7.40 -3.22 -7.78
CA PHE A 91 8.42 -3.62 -8.74
C PHE A 91 7.81 -4.17 -10.04
N ALA A 92 8.32 -3.67 -11.17
CA ALA A 92 8.23 -4.28 -12.49
C ALA A 92 9.55 -4.02 -13.25
N PRO A 93 10.07 -4.99 -14.01
CA PRO A 93 11.17 -4.79 -14.95
C PRO A 93 10.94 -3.59 -15.88
N VAL A 94 12.02 -2.86 -16.18
CA VAL A 94 11.98 -1.70 -17.09
C VAL A 94 13.08 -1.83 -18.13
N SER A 95 12.74 -1.63 -19.40
CA SER A 95 13.69 -1.54 -20.51
C SER A 95 13.56 -0.21 -21.23
N ILE A 96 14.68 0.33 -21.72
CA ILE A 96 14.75 1.57 -22.52
C ILE A 96 15.50 1.26 -23.80
N GLY A 97 14.87 1.46 -24.96
CA GLY A 97 15.48 1.13 -26.25
C GLY A 97 15.89 -0.34 -26.38
N GLY A 98 15.13 -1.25 -25.77
CA GLY A 98 15.44 -2.68 -25.72
C GLY A 98 16.50 -3.09 -24.67
N VAL A 99 17.08 -2.14 -23.94
CA VAL A 99 18.09 -2.41 -22.91
C VAL A 99 17.45 -2.42 -21.53
N ASN A 100 17.57 -3.54 -20.82
CA ASN A 100 17.12 -3.67 -19.43
C ASN A 100 17.85 -2.69 -18.53
N GLN A 101 17.09 -1.91 -17.77
CA GLN A 101 17.64 -0.93 -16.85
C GLN A 101 17.99 -1.61 -15.52
N PRO A 102 19.15 -1.29 -14.92
CA PRO A 102 19.42 -1.70 -13.55
C PRO A 102 18.40 -1.04 -12.63
N LEU A 103 17.77 -1.81 -11.74
CA LEU A 103 16.77 -1.33 -10.78
C LEU A 103 17.26 -1.58 -9.36
N THR A 104 17.13 -0.58 -8.49
CA THR A 104 17.42 -0.76 -7.06
C THR A 104 16.10 -1.00 -6.34
N ILE A 105 15.99 -2.17 -5.70
CA ILE A 105 14.77 -2.65 -5.06
C ILE A 105 14.93 -2.60 -3.54
N GLU A 106 13.99 -1.96 -2.87
CA GLU A 106 13.76 -2.06 -1.43
C GLU A 106 12.85 -3.27 -1.16
N ARG A 107 13.36 -4.24 -0.38
CA ARG A 107 12.60 -5.38 0.12
C ARG A 107 12.14 -5.15 1.56
N GLY A 108 10.92 -5.54 1.85
CA GLY A 108 10.38 -5.54 3.22
C GLY A 108 9.24 -6.54 3.36
N ILE A 109 9.09 -7.09 4.56
CA ILE A 109 7.95 -7.97 4.86
C ILE A 109 6.80 -7.10 5.35
N CYS A 110 5.68 -7.17 4.64
CA CYS A 110 4.40 -6.72 5.17
C CYS A 110 3.79 -7.84 5.97
N ARG A 111 3.87 -7.72 7.29
CA ARG A 111 3.26 -8.68 8.18
C ARG A 111 1.77 -8.40 8.31
N ASN A 112 0.95 -9.37 7.94
CA ASN A 112 -0.49 -9.20 7.89
C ASN A 112 -1.18 -10.35 8.61
N LEU A 113 -2.25 -10.02 9.31
CA LEU A 113 -3.20 -10.98 9.85
C LEU A 113 -4.56 -10.75 9.22
N VAL A 114 -5.10 -11.79 8.59
CA VAL A 114 -6.49 -11.81 8.14
C VAL A 114 -7.30 -12.46 9.25
N MET A 115 -8.29 -11.74 9.78
CA MET A 115 -9.13 -12.18 10.88
C MET A 115 -10.58 -12.23 10.42
N ARG A 116 -11.28 -13.31 10.79
CA ARG A 116 -12.73 -13.39 10.72
C ARG A 116 -13.30 -13.08 12.09
N LEU A 117 -14.10 -12.03 12.16
CA LEU A 117 -14.65 -11.47 13.39
C LEU A 117 -16.17 -11.58 13.37
N ARG A 118 -16.80 -11.79 14.53
CA ARG A 118 -18.25 -11.78 14.71
C ARG A 118 -18.66 -10.72 15.72
N GLY A 119 -19.67 -9.91 15.39
CA GLY A 119 -20.13 -8.80 16.24
C GLY A 119 -19.23 -7.54 16.15
N GLY A 120 -19.14 -6.76 17.24
CA GLY A 120 -18.22 -5.61 17.35
C GLY A 120 -18.75 -4.25 16.86
N GLY A 121 -20.01 -4.19 16.40
CA GLY A 121 -20.63 -2.99 15.82
C GLY A 121 -20.14 -2.64 14.41
N GLN A 122 -20.89 -1.79 13.70
CA GLN A 122 -20.71 -1.54 12.27
C GLN A 122 -20.15 -0.15 11.96
N ARG A 123 -18.96 0.18 12.49
CA ARG A 123 -18.22 1.29 11.91
C ARG A 123 -17.72 0.90 10.51
N ARG A 124 -18.32 1.52 9.49
CA ARG A 124 -17.94 1.31 8.09
C ARG A 124 -16.62 2.03 7.79
N PHE A 125 -15.67 1.26 7.32
CA PHE A 125 -14.43 1.74 6.70
C PHE A 125 -14.01 0.70 5.67
N SER A 126 -13.26 1.12 4.65
CA SER A 126 -12.69 0.19 3.67
C SER A 126 -11.19 0.01 3.85
N TYR A 127 -10.50 1.10 4.19
CA TYR A 127 -9.06 1.14 4.41
C TYR A 127 -8.74 2.27 5.38
N VAL A 128 -7.87 2.01 6.36
CA VAL A 128 -7.40 2.98 7.35
C VAL A 128 -5.90 2.79 7.54
N GLU A 129 -5.14 3.89 7.55
CA GLU A 129 -3.75 3.92 8.00
C GLU A 129 -3.70 4.48 9.42
N VAL A 130 -3.04 3.77 10.33
CA VAL A 130 -2.97 4.12 11.76
C VAL A 130 -1.61 4.72 12.05
N LEU A 131 -1.59 6.03 12.27
CA LEU A 131 -0.39 6.79 12.58
C LEU A 131 -0.09 6.74 14.08
N GLY A 132 1.20 6.60 14.44
CA GLY A 132 1.67 6.66 15.83
C GLY A 132 1.33 5.44 16.71
N HIS A 133 0.47 4.52 16.26
CA HIS A 133 0.17 3.31 17.03
C HIS A 133 1.35 2.33 17.00
N PRO A 134 1.77 1.77 18.15
CA PRO A 134 2.98 0.95 18.24
C PRO A 134 2.87 -0.40 17.50
N ARG A 135 1.66 -0.98 17.42
CA ARG A 135 1.39 -2.27 16.76
C ARG A 135 0.67 -2.15 15.42
N LEU A 136 -0.50 -1.51 15.39
CA LEU A 136 -1.28 -1.29 14.18
C LEU A 136 -0.57 -0.37 13.18
N LYS A 137 -0.48 -0.82 11.92
CA LYS A 137 -0.02 0.00 10.79
C LYS A 137 -1.18 0.37 9.87
N ARG A 138 -1.92 -0.63 9.39
CA ARG A 138 -3.05 -0.45 8.47
C ARG A 138 -4.12 -1.48 8.73
N LEU A 139 -5.34 -1.12 8.35
CA LEU A 139 -6.50 -1.97 8.40
C LEU A 139 -7.24 -1.88 7.07
N ARG A 140 -7.68 -3.01 6.55
CA ARG A 140 -8.57 -3.09 5.39
C ARG A 140 -9.75 -4.00 5.71
N ASP A 141 -10.95 -3.55 5.37
CA ASP A 141 -12.12 -4.41 5.36
C ASP A 141 -12.17 -5.18 4.05
N LEU A 142 -12.03 -6.49 4.13
CA LEU A 142 -12.07 -7.42 2.99
C LEU A 142 -13.44 -8.07 2.81
N SER A 143 -14.37 -7.89 3.75
CA SER A 143 -15.71 -8.51 3.71
C SER A 143 -16.40 -8.33 2.35
N PRO A 144 -16.39 -7.14 1.70
CA PRO A 144 -17.01 -6.94 0.39
C PRO A 144 -16.33 -7.68 -0.77
N LEU A 145 -15.12 -8.22 -0.57
CA LEU A 145 -14.31 -8.87 -1.60
C LEU A 145 -14.32 -10.40 -1.49
N VAL A 146 -14.88 -10.95 -0.41
CA VAL A 146 -14.82 -12.39 -0.12
C VAL A 146 -15.91 -13.12 -0.88
N THR A 147 -15.60 -14.32 -1.38
CA THR A 147 -16.54 -15.22 -2.06
C THR A 147 -16.35 -16.64 -1.52
N PRO A 148 -17.40 -17.31 -0.99
CA PRO A 148 -18.77 -16.83 -0.84
C PRO A 148 -18.87 -15.63 0.12
N ALA A 149 -19.95 -14.85 0.02
CA ALA A 149 -20.16 -13.73 0.93
C ALA A 149 -20.18 -14.19 2.39
N VAL A 150 -19.59 -13.41 3.28
CA VAL A 150 -19.60 -13.69 4.72
C VAL A 150 -20.98 -13.45 5.32
N ASP A 151 -21.23 -14.08 6.48
CA ASP A 151 -22.43 -13.80 7.26
C ASP A 151 -22.56 -12.29 7.57
N PRO A 152 -23.75 -11.68 7.51
CA PRO A 152 -23.93 -10.26 7.81
C PRO A 152 -23.48 -9.81 9.22
N GLN A 153 -23.37 -10.74 10.17
CA GLN A 153 -22.84 -10.51 11.52
C GLN A 153 -21.32 -10.72 11.61
N GLU A 154 -20.69 -11.20 10.54
CA GLU A 154 -19.26 -11.42 10.43
C GLU A 154 -18.57 -10.36 9.57
N ARG A 155 -17.28 -10.14 9.84
CA ARG A 155 -16.40 -9.28 9.03
C ARG A 155 -15.07 -9.97 8.84
N ILE A 156 -14.47 -9.80 7.66
CA ILE A 156 -13.10 -10.21 7.39
C ILE A 156 -12.24 -8.96 7.30
N LEU A 157 -11.32 -8.82 8.25
CA LEU A 157 -10.38 -7.71 8.32
C LEU A 157 -8.97 -8.20 8.02
N CYS A 158 -8.22 -7.44 7.22
CA CYS A 158 -6.78 -7.60 7.09
C CYS A 158 -6.09 -6.48 7.84
N VAL A 159 -5.33 -6.84 8.87
CA VAL A 159 -4.53 -5.92 9.68
C VAL A 159 -3.07 -6.07 9.27
N GLN A 160 -2.46 -4.99 8.80
CA GLN A 160 -1.01 -4.90 8.73
C GLN A 160 -0.49 -4.37 10.08
N HIS A 161 0.50 -5.04 10.66
CA HIS A 161 1.10 -4.67 11.94
C HIS A 161 2.60 -4.39 11.81
N ARG A 162 3.16 -3.71 12.83
CA ARG A 162 4.53 -3.18 12.85
C ARG A 162 5.53 -4.13 13.50
N SER A 163 5.09 -4.91 14.48
CA SER A 163 5.96 -5.81 15.26
C SER A 163 5.95 -7.23 14.71
N THR A 164 6.85 -8.09 15.19
CA THR A 164 6.73 -9.54 15.00
C THR A 164 5.46 -10.06 15.70
N MET A 165 4.78 -10.99 15.03
CA MET A 165 3.66 -11.76 15.60
C MET A 165 4.19 -13.03 16.25
N SER A 166 3.40 -13.55 17.19
CA SER A 166 3.58 -14.90 17.72
C SER A 166 3.22 -15.94 16.64
N ASP A 167 3.54 -17.20 16.91
CA ASP A 167 3.10 -18.31 16.05
C ASP A 167 1.62 -18.64 16.28
N ASP A 168 1.00 -18.11 17.33
CA ASP A 168 -0.42 -18.25 17.63
C ASP A 168 -1.23 -17.09 17.02
N ALA A 169 -1.74 -17.33 15.81
CA ALA A 169 -2.53 -16.36 15.07
C ALA A 169 -3.81 -15.91 15.80
N ILE A 170 -4.42 -16.78 16.62
CA ILE A 170 -5.65 -16.48 17.35
C ILE A 170 -5.32 -15.57 18.54
N ALA A 171 -4.25 -15.86 19.29
CA ALA A 171 -3.80 -15.00 20.38
C ALA A 171 -3.44 -13.57 19.88
N ASP A 172 -2.76 -13.49 18.74
CA ASP A 172 -2.46 -12.20 18.11
C ASP A 172 -3.73 -11.49 17.61
N ALA A 173 -4.69 -12.22 17.03
CA ALA A 173 -5.96 -11.65 16.61
C ALA A 173 -6.73 -11.04 17.79
N CYS A 174 -6.84 -11.76 18.92
CA CYS A 174 -7.48 -11.26 20.14
C CYS A 174 -6.81 -9.96 20.62
N THR A 175 -5.48 -9.91 20.56
CA THR A 175 -4.69 -8.73 20.93
C THR A 175 -4.95 -7.55 19.99
N LEU A 176 -4.96 -7.78 18.68
CA LEU A 176 -5.21 -6.74 17.69
C LEU A 176 -6.65 -6.22 17.76
N VAL A 177 -7.62 -7.08 18.00
CA VAL A 177 -9.02 -6.70 18.19
C VAL A 177 -9.20 -5.76 19.38
N ALA A 178 -8.48 -5.99 20.49
CA ALA A 178 -8.45 -5.07 21.61
C ALA A 178 -7.91 -3.69 21.20
N ASP A 179 -6.82 -3.64 20.42
CA ASP A 179 -6.26 -2.38 19.89
C ASP A 179 -7.23 -1.65 18.94
N LEU A 180 -7.93 -2.40 18.08
CA LEU A 180 -8.92 -1.84 17.16
C LEU A 180 -10.10 -1.20 17.92
N THR A 181 -10.48 -1.77 19.05
CA THR A 181 -11.52 -1.23 19.93
C THR A 181 -11.02 0.03 20.65
N GLN A 182 -9.79 0.01 21.18
CA GLN A 182 -9.17 1.18 21.83
C GLN A 182 -9.01 2.37 20.87
N THR A 183 -8.69 2.10 19.61
CA THR A 183 -8.59 3.12 18.55
C THR A 183 -9.95 3.56 17.99
N ARG A 184 -11.07 3.01 18.49
CA ARG A 184 -12.44 3.26 18.03
C ARG A 184 -12.65 2.96 16.54
N LEU A 185 -11.81 2.09 15.97
CA LEU A 185 -12.03 1.51 14.64
C LEU A 185 -13.07 0.39 14.71
N MET A 186 -13.31 -0.15 15.90
CA MET A 186 -14.46 -0.99 16.25
C MET A 186 -15.24 -0.35 17.39
N GLU A 187 -16.55 -0.56 17.42
CA GLU A 187 -17.46 0.05 18.42
C GLU A 187 -17.48 -0.76 19.71
N SER A 188 -17.39 -2.08 19.59
CA SER A 188 -17.28 -3.01 20.70
C SER A 188 -16.29 -4.13 20.36
N LEU A 189 -15.94 -4.93 21.37
CA LEU A 189 -15.03 -6.05 21.22
C LEU A 189 -15.75 -7.20 20.46
N PRO A 190 -15.40 -7.51 19.21
CA PRO A 190 -15.92 -8.69 18.52
C PRO A 190 -15.31 -9.99 19.04
N GLU A 191 -15.99 -11.09 18.75
CA GLU A 191 -15.43 -12.44 18.85
C GLU A 191 -14.47 -12.68 17.68
N VAL A 192 -13.28 -13.22 17.95
CA VAL A 192 -12.38 -13.74 16.91
C VAL A 192 -12.84 -15.15 16.58
N VAL A 193 -13.38 -15.34 15.38
CA VAL A 193 -13.83 -16.65 14.88
C VAL A 193 -12.68 -17.43 14.28
N ASP A 194 -11.79 -16.74 13.54
CA ASP A 194 -10.63 -17.34 12.89
C ASP A 194 -9.56 -16.29 12.61
N ALA A 195 -8.31 -16.69 12.45
CA ALA A 195 -7.20 -15.83 12.09
C ALA A 195 -6.11 -16.58 11.32
N VAL A 196 -5.62 -15.98 10.25
CA VAL A 196 -4.53 -16.51 9.43
C VAL A 196 -3.47 -15.47 9.13
N ARG A 197 -2.21 -15.86 9.31
CA ARG A 197 -1.05 -15.05 8.95
C ARG A 197 -0.84 -15.06 7.44
N THR A 198 -0.68 -13.88 6.86
CA THR A 198 -0.53 -13.67 5.40
C THR A 198 0.60 -12.69 5.14
N ASP A 199 1.79 -13.02 5.65
CA ASP A 199 2.98 -12.20 5.48
C ASP A 199 3.37 -12.14 3.99
N VAL A 200 3.51 -10.93 3.45
CA VAL A 200 3.82 -10.70 2.04
C VAL A 200 5.13 -9.96 1.91
N THR A 201 6.07 -10.49 1.15
CA THR A 201 7.26 -9.74 0.73
C THR A 201 6.86 -8.69 -0.28
N LEU A 202 7.09 -7.42 0.05
CA LEU A 202 6.97 -6.32 -0.90
C LEU A 202 8.34 -5.94 -1.45
N GLU A 203 8.38 -5.81 -2.77
CA GLU A 203 9.50 -5.28 -3.52
C GLU A 203 9.08 -3.94 -4.11
N THR A 204 9.79 -2.88 -3.73
CA THR A 204 9.49 -1.53 -4.19
C THR A 204 10.70 -0.84 -4.78
N LEU A 205 10.50 -0.08 -5.85
CA LEU A 205 11.56 0.75 -6.43
C LEU A 205 11.93 1.90 -5.48
N THR A 206 13.22 2.21 -5.39
CA THR A 206 13.68 3.41 -4.68
C THR A 206 13.28 4.69 -5.42
N ASN A 207 13.18 5.81 -4.70
CA ASN A 207 12.93 7.11 -5.31
C ASN A 207 14.09 7.50 -6.24
N ALA A 208 15.33 7.19 -5.84
CA ALA A 208 16.49 7.36 -6.71
C ALA A 208 16.36 6.58 -8.03
N THR A 209 15.84 5.34 -8.00
CA THR A 209 15.57 4.56 -9.21
C THR A 209 14.50 5.21 -10.07
N LEU A 210 13.36 5.61 -9.48
CA LEU A 210 12.30 6.31 -10.22
C LEU A 210 12.80 7.60 -10.88
N LYS A 211 13.58 8.42 -10.16
CA LYS A 211 14.18 9.65 -10.70
C LYS A 211 15.26 9.41 -11.75
N ARG A 212 15.97 8.27 -11.69
CA ARG A 212 16.88 7.84 -12.76
C ARG A 212 16.10 7.46 -14.02
N LEU A 213 15.05 6.65 -13.86
CA LEU A 213 14.19 6.24 -14.98
C LEU A 213 13.50 7.43 -15.64
N GLU A 214 13.02 8.40 -14.85
CA GLU A 214 12.43 9.63 -15.36
C GLU A 214 13.40 10.42 -16.23
N ARG A 215 14.64 10.61 -15.77
CA ARG A 215 15.69 11.27 -16.56
C ARG A 215 16.07 10.47 -17.81
N ALA A 216 16.31 9.18 -17.67
CA ALA A 216 16.72 8.30 -18.78
C ALA A 216 15.63 8.16 -19.86
N SER A 217 14.36 8.24 -19.45
CA SER A 217 13.20 8.19 -20.36
C SER A 217 12.80 9.55 -20.91
N MET A 218 13.54 10.63 -20.60
CA MET A 218 13.20 12.01 -20.96
C MET A 218 11.78 12.41 -20.51
N GLY A 219 11.38 11.96 -19.32
CA GLY A 219 10.07 12.26 -18.73
C GLY A 219 8.90 11.45 -19.29
N ARG A 220 9.13 10.44 -20.14
CA ARG A 220 8.06 9.53 -20.59
C ARG A 220 7.53 8.65 -19.46
N VAL A 221 8.37 8.32 -18.48
CA VAL A 221 7.95 7.65 -17.24
C VAL A 221 8.20 8.59 -16.08
N GLU A 222 7.16 8.95 -15.34
CA GLU A 222 7.26 9.86 -14.21
C GLU A 222 6.71 9.21 -12.94
N GLY A 223 7.48 9.20 -11.87
CA GLY A 223 7.04 8.74 -10.56
C GLY A 223 6.27 9.83 -9.83
N LEU A 224 5.02 9.58 -9.47
CA LEU A 224 4.25 10.51 -8.66
C LEU A 224 4.74 10.49 -7.20
N PRO A 225 4.78 11.64 -6.51
CA PRO A 225 5.15 11.69 -5.11
C PRO A 225 4.20 10.85 -4.25
N THR A 226 4.74 9.92 -3.46
CA THR A 226 3.94 9.17 -2.49
C THR A 226 3.40 10.10 -1.38
N THR A 227 2.18 9.84 -0.94
CA THR A 227 1.58 10.44 0.26
C THR A 227 1.58 9.46 1.43
N ASP A 228 2.23 8.31 1.28
CA ASP A 228 2.34 7.29 2.31
C ASP A 228 3.26 7.79 3.44
N ILE A 229 2.66 8.15 4.57
CA ILE A 229 3.37 8.64 5.75
C ILE A 229 4.04 7.47 6.48
N ALA A 230 3.43 6.27 6.45
CA ALA A 230 3.93 5.09 7.15
C ALA A 230 5.15 4.40 6.50
N GLU A 231 5.49 4.69 5.24
CA GLU A 231 6.76 4.23 4.64
C GLU A 231 8.01 4.73 5.39
N GLY A 232 7.89 5.83 6.14
CA GLY A 232 8.96 6.37 6.99
C GLY A 232 9.19 5.64 8.31
N PHE A 233 8.29 4.73 8.71
CA PHE A 233 8.24 4.14 10.06
C PHE A 233 8.40 2.60 10.10
N ILE A 234 8.99 2.00 9.05
CA ILE A 234 9.28 0.56 9.06
C ILE A 234 10.39 0.27 10.09
N ASP A 235 10.14 -0.66 11.00
CA ASP A 235 11.12 -1.09 12.01
C ASP A 235 12.39 -1.60 11.32
N ARG A 236 13.55 -1.20 11.85
CA ARG A 236 14.88 -1.62 11.40
C ARG A 236 15.03 -3.16 11.38
N ARG A 237 14.23 -3.86 12.18
CA ARG A 237 14.22 -5.33 12.33
C ARG A 237 13.50 -6.08 11.21
N ASP A 238 12.80 -5.39 10.32
CA ASP A 238 11.99 -6.03 9.25
C ASP A 238 12.77 -6.27 7.95
N ARG A 239 14.09 -6.08 8.00
CA ARG A 239 14.98 -6.41 6.88
C ARG A 239 15.17 -7.91 6.85
N LEU A 240 14.67 -8.55 5.80
CA LEU A 240 15.32 -9.75 5.32
C LEU A 240 16.76 -9.37 4.98
N ALA A 241 17.72 -10.04 5.64
CA ALA A 241 19.10 -9.98 5.20
C ALA A 241 19.11 -10.38 3.72
N ALA A 242 19.64 -9.50 2.86
CA ALA A 242 19.80 -9.82 1.45
C ALA A 242 20.71 -11.05 1.36
N ALA A 243 20.15 -12.18 0.95
CA ALA A 243 20.89 -13.27 0.33
C ALA A 243 20.89 -13.04 -1.18
#